data_AF-A0A7Y4VQE7-F1
#
_entry.id   AF-A0A7Y4VQE7-F1
#
_cell.length_a   1.000
_cell.length_b   1.000
_cell.length_c   1.000
_cell.angle_alpha   90.00
_cell.angle_beta   90.00
_cell.angle_gamma   90.00
#
_symmetry.space_group_name_H-M   'P 1'
#
loop_
_entity.id
_entity.type
_entity.pdbx_description
1 polymer ?
#
loop_
_entity_poly.entity_id
_entity_poly.type
_entity_poly.pdbx_seq_one_letter_code
_entity_poly.pdbx_strand_id
1 'polypeptide(L)'
;MTPNPPHAVPVPPAVTRRHSQVVRGRLARRLAAFVGAAVVLCAVVVWQRDARHIEAARAEMGALLKPLQQYLDEHAGLPAAYPDEPGTVSPIDTGAFRYADADVIRWAKTAGRPVVIAHGRSQGLIARPNGYAVIVYDRGTLRVDWMPGSRLGPSLDEQRSLATAGQAADSR
;
A
#
# COMPACT_ATOMS: atom_id res chain seq x y z
N MET A 1 30.10 59.86 71.24
CA MET A 1 29.62 59.94 69.85
C MET A 1 29.78 58.57 69.23
N THR A 2 28.70 57.80 69.16
CA THR A 2 28.67 56.48 68.53
C THR A 2 28.23 56.64 67.07
N PRO A 3 28.94 56.05 66.09
CA PRO A 3 28.55 56.16 64.68
C PRO A 3 27.28 55.35 64.40
N ASN A 4 26.37 55.96 63.63
CA ASN A 4 25.12 55.34 63.18
C ASN A 4 25.42 54.18 62.21
N PRO A 5 24.80 52.99 62.37
CA PRO A 5 24.98 51.89 61.45
C PRO A 5 24.30 52.18 60.10
N PRO A 6 24.85 51.68 58.98
CA PRO A 6 24.27 51.89 57.66
C PRO A 6 22.94 51.13 57.52
N HIS A 7 21.91 51.84 57.07
CA HIS A 7 20.62 51.25 56.70
C HIS A 7 20.80 50.30 55.51
N ALA A 8 20.55 49.01 55.74
CA ALA A 8 20.52 47.99 54.69
C ALA A 8 19.33 48.25 53.76
N VAL A 9 19.63 48.50 52.47
CA VAL A 9 18.61 48.64 51.41
C VAL A 9 18.01 47.26 51.13
N PRO A 10 16.67 47.06 51.25
CA PRO A 10 16.05 45.78 50.98
C PRO A 10 16.14 45.46 49.48
N VAL A 11 16.88 44.41 49.13
CA VAL A 11 16.89 43.84 47.78
C VAL A 11 15.51 43.23 47.51
N PRO A 12 14.80 43.62 46.43
CA PRO A 12 13.49 43.09 46.15
C PRO A 12 13.57 41.56 45.92
N PRO A 13 12.64 40.79 46.51
CA PRO A 13 12.77 39.34 46.57
C PRO A 13 12.59 38.72 45.18
N ALA A 14 13.26 37.58 44.98
CA ALA A 14 13.32 36.74 43.76
C ALA A 14 11.97 36.16 43.27
N VAL A 15 10.84 36.77 43.63
CA VAL A 15 9.46 36.32 43.41
C VAL A 15 9.03 36.44 41.94
N THR A 16 9.56 37.42 41.19
CA THR A 16 9.22 37.61 39.77
C THR A 16 9.78 36.51 38.86
N ARG A 17 10.88 35.83 39.22
CA ARG A 17 11.46 34.78 38.37
C ARG A 17 10.67 33.46 38.39
N ARG A 18 10.10 33.07 39.53
CA ARG A 18 9.37 31.79 39.66
C ARG A 18 8.04 31.78 38.90
N HIS A 19 7.28 32.88 38.90
CA HIS A 19 6.03 32.96 38.14
C HIS A 19 6.25 32.81 36.62
N SER A 20 7.36 33.36 36.09
CA SER A 20 7.69 33.27 34.67
C SER A 20 8.00 31.84 34.21
N GLN A 21 8.63 31.02 35.06
CA GLN A 21 8.98 29.63 34.75
C GLN A 21 7.76 28.71 34.72
N VAL A 22 6.82 28.87 35.66
CA VAL A 22 5.60 28.06 35.71
C VAL A 22 4.69 28.32 34.50
N VAL A 23 4.58 29.58 34.06
CA VAL A 23 3.78 29.95 32.88
C VAL A 23 4.42 29.40 31.59
N ARG A 24 5.76 29.49 31.45
CA ARG A 24 6.49 28.92 30.31
C ARG A 24 6.32 27.40 30.22
N GLY A 25 6.38 26.69 31.35
CA GLY A 25 6.16 25.24 31.39
C GLY A 25 4.75 24.83 30.95
N ARG A 26 3.71 25.58 31.33
CA ARG A 26 2.34 25.32 30.89
C ARG A 26 2.14 25.61 29.39
N LEU A 27 2.73 26.70 28.88
CA LEU A 27 2.70 27.03 27.45
C LEU A 27 3.41 25.96 26.61
N ALA A 28 4.60 25.53 27.03
CA ALA A 28 5.35 24.47 26.34
C ALA A 28 4.57 23.16 26.27
N ARG A 29 3.89 22.74 27.35
CA ARG A 29 3.05 21.54 27.35
C ARG A 29 1.84 21.66 26.41
N ARG A 30 1.18 22.82 26.39
CA ARG A 30 0.06 23.06 25.46
C ARG A 30 0.54 23.02 24.01
N LEU A 31 1.66 23.68 23.70
CA LEU A 31 2.28 23.62 22.38
C LEU A 31 2.64 22.18 21.99
N ALA A 32 3.27 21.42 22.89
CA ALA A 32 3.59 20.02 22.64
C ALA A 32 2.33 19.18 22.38
N ALA A 33 1.25 19.41 23.14
CA ALA A 33 -0.03 18.74 22.92
C ALA A 33 -0.65 19.11 21.57
N PHE A 34 -0.61 20.38 21.17
CA PHE A 34 -1.10 20.82 19.85
C PHE A 34 -0.28 20.22 18.71
N VAL A 35 1.04 20.22 18.81
CA VAL A 35 1.93 19.62 17.81
C VAL A 35 1.68 18.11 17.74
N GLY A 36 1.57 17.43 18.88
CA GLY A 36 1.27 16.00 18.92
C GLY A 36 -0.08 15.67 18.27
N ALA A 37 -1.13 16.44 18.59
CA ALA A 37 -2.45 16.28 17.98
C ALA A 37 -2.41 16.52 16.46
N ALA A 38 -1.69 17.54 16.00
CA ALA A 38 -1.52 17.83 14.58
C ALA A 38 -0.82 16.67 13.85
N VAL A 39 0.27 16.13 14.42
CA VAL A 39 0.98 14.97 13.85
C VAL A 39 0.07 13.74 13.76
N VAL A 40 -0.70 13.44 14.80
CA VAL A 40 -1.65 12.33 14.79
C VAL A 40 -2.71 12.53 13.71
N LEU A 41 -3.28 13.73 13.60
CA LEU A 41 -4.29 14.03 12.59
C LEU A 41 -3.72 13.89 11.17
N CYS A 42 -2.52 14.40 10.92
CA CYS A 42 -1.82 14.21 9.64
C CYS A 42 -1.62 12.71 9.33
N ALA A 43 -1.18 11.91 10.30
CA ALA A 43 -1.00 10.47 10.11
C ALA A 43 -2.32 9.75 9.75
N VAL A 44 -3.42 10.10 10.43
CA VAL A 44 -4.75 9.55 10.14
C VAL A 44 -5.23 9.93 8.73
N VAL A 45 -5.07 11.20 8.34
CA VAL A 45 -5.47 11.68 7.00
C VAL A 45 -4.68 10.95 5.91
N VAL A 46 -3.37 10.81 6.09
CA VAL A 46 -2.51 10.09 5.14
C VAL A 46 -2.93 8.61 5.04
N TRP A 47 -3.21 7.96 6.16
CA TRP A 47 -3.69 6.57 6.17
C TRP A 47 -5.01 6.42 5.42
N GLN A 48 -5.98 7.30 5.67
CA GLN A 48 -7.28 7.25 4.99
C GLN A 48 -7.16 7.51 3.49
N ARG A 49 -6.29 8.44 3.10
CA ARG A 49 -5.96 8.68 1.69
C ARG A 49 -5.45 7.41 1.02
N ASP A 50 -4.46 6.75 1.63
CA ASP A 50 -3.89 5.51 1.08
C ASP A 50 -4.94 4.39 1.00
N ALA A 51 -5.80 4.24 2.01
CA ALA A 51 -6.89 3.27 2.00
C ALA A 51 -7.85 3.50 0.81
N ARG A 52 -8.25 4.76 0.57
CA ARG A 52 -9.11 5.12 -0.57
C ARG A 52 -8.45 4.86 -1.93
N HIS A 53 -7.14 5.13 -2.06
CA HIS A 53 -6.41 4.82 -3.29
C HIS A 53 -6.38 3.31 -3.57
N ILE A 54 -6.17 2.49 -2.53
CA ILE A 54 -6.22 1.02 -2.66
C ILE A 54 -7.63 0.57 -3.06
N GLU A 55 -8.66 1.06 -2.38
CA GLU A 55 -10.06 0.71 -2.68
C GLU A 55 -10.45 1.12 -4.11
N ALA A 56 -10.09 2.32 -4.55
CA ALA A 56 -10.34 2.79 -5.91
C ALA A 56 -9.62 1.92 -6.96
N ALA A 57 -8.35 1.58 -6.73
CA ALA A 57 -7.60 0.70 -7.64
C ALA A 57 -8.19 -0.71 -7.67
N ARG A 58 -8.67 -1.23 -6.53
CA ARG A 58 -9.36 -2.53 -6.46
C ARG A 58 -10.72 -2.49 -7.15
N ALA A 59 -11.46 -1.39 -7.04
CA ALA A 59 -12.74 -1.22 -7.71
C ALA A 59 -12.58 -1.15 -9.23
N GLU A 60 -11.55 -0.43 -9.71
CA GLU A 60 -11.19 -0.35 -11.13
C GLU A 60 -10.89 -1.74 -11.71
N MET A 61 -10.02 -2.52 -11.04
CA MET A 61 -9.76 -3.91 -11.44
C MET A 61 -10.97 -4.81 -11.24
N GLY A 62 -11.79 -4.55 -10.23
CA GLY A 62 -12.98 -5.32 -9.88
C GLY A 62 -14.06 -5.26 -10.96
N ALA A 63 -14.15 -4.14 -11.69
CA ALA A 63 -15.04 -4.01 -12.84
C ALA A 63 -14.74 -5.06 -13.94
N LEU A 64 -13.50 -5.57 -13.98
CA LEU A 64 -13.06 -6.57 -14.94
C LEU A 64 -13.40 -8.00 -14.50
N LEU A 65 -13.68 -8.25 -13.22
CA LEU A 65 -13.92 -9.60 -12.71
C LEU A 65 -15.13 -10.25 -13.34
N LYS A 66 -16.26 -9.53 -13.44
CA LYS A 66 -17.51 -10.09 -13.95
C LYS A 66 -17.37 -10.64 -15.39
N PRO A 67 -16.87 -9.87 -16.38
CA PRO A 67 -16.72 -10.41 -17.72
C PRO A 67 -15.63 -11.48 -17.82
N LEU A 68 -14.55 -11.38 -17.04
CA LEU A 68 -13.53 -12.44 -16.98
C LEU A 68 -14.07 -13.75 -16.40
N GLN A 69 -14.87 -13.68 -15.34
CA GLN A 69 -15.51 -14.84 -14.73
C GLN A 69 -16.53 -15.45 -15.69
N GLN A 70 -17.33 -14.64 -16.36
CA GLN A 70 -18.25 -15.13 -17.39
C GLN A 70 -17.51 -15.88 -18.50
N TYR A 71 -16.38 -15.35 -18.97
CA TYR A 71 -15.55 -16.05 -19.95
C TYR A 71 -15.04 -17.40 -19.41
N LEU A 72 -14.57 -17.43 -18.16
CA LEU A 72 -14.13 -18.67 -17.50
C LEU A 72 -15.24 -19.71 -17.43
N ASP A 73 -16.45 -19.29 -17.07
CA ASP A 73 -17.61 -20.17 -16.93
C ASP A 73 -18.03 -20.75 -18.29
N GLU A 74 -17.98 -19.96 -19.36
CA GLU A 74 -18.34 -20.37 -20.72
C GLU A 74 -17.31 -21.29 -21.38
N HIS A 75 -16.01 -21.04 -21.14
CA HIS A 75 -14.92 -21.72 -21.85
C HIS A 75 -14.17 -22.74 -20.97
N ALA A 76 -14.61 -22.93 -19.73
CA ALA A 76 -13.99 -23.80 -18.73
C ALA A 76 -12.49 -23.53 -18.50
N GLY A 77 -12.02 -22.31 -18.79
CA GLY A 77 -10.61 -21.96 -18.68
C GLY A 77 -10.28 -20.56 -19.14
N LEU A 78 -9.13 -20.05 -18.67
CA LEU A 78 -8.58 -18.77 -19.11
C LEU A 78 -8.33 -18.79 -20.64
N PRO A 79 -8.50 -17.67 -21.36
CA PRO A 79 -8.27 -17.56 -22.80
C PRO A 79 -6.95 -18.23 -23.21
N ALA A 80 -6.96 -19.02 -24.29
CA ALA A 80 -5.75 -19.71 -24.77
C ALA A 80 -4.85 -18.78 -25.61
N ALA A 81 -5.46 -17.82 -26.31
CA ALA A 81 -4.78 -16.80 -27.10
C ALA A 81 -4.58 -15.55 -26.25
N TYR A 82 -3.52 -15.55 -25.45
CA TYR A 82 -3.01 -14.32 -24.83
C TYR A 82 -1.92 -13.73 -25.73
N PRO A 83 -1.70 -12.41 -25.71
CA PRO A 83 -0.63 -11.82 -26.51
C PRO A 83 0.71 -12.45 -26.13
N ASP A 84 1.46 -12.89 -27.14
CA ASP A 84 2.72 -13.62 -26.98
C ASP A 84 3.81 -12.83 -26.23
N GLU A 85 3.61 -11.52 -26.05
CA GLU A 85 4.56 -10.63 -25.37
C GLU A 85 4.06 -10.21 -23.97
N PRO A 86 4.89 -10.39 -22.91
CA PRO A 86 4.55 -9.98 -21.55
C PRO A 86 4.38 -8.44 -21.47
N GLY A 87 3.37 -8.00 -20.73
CA GLY A 87 3.04 -6.57 -20.59
C GLY A 87 2.20 -5.98 -21.73
N THR A 88 1.83 -6.79 -22.73
CA THR A 88 0.88 -6.38 -23.78
C THR A 88 -0.49 -6.12 -23.17
N VAL A 89 -1.02 -4.92 -23.39
CA VAL A 89 -2.38 -4.56 -23.01
C VAL A 89 -3.31 -5.24 -24.01
N SER A 90 -3.88 -6.38 -23.65
CA SER A 90 -4.88 -7.03 -24.51
C SER A 90 -6.18 -6.25 -24.42
N PRO A 91 -6.70 -5.70 -25.53
CA PRO A 91 -8.07 -5.19 -25.57
C PRO A 91 -8.99 -6.41 -25.64
N ILE A 92 -9.15 -7.12 -24.53
CA ILE A 92 -10.45 -7.76 -24.31
C ILE A 92 -11.39 -6.58 -24.07
N ASP A 93 -12.61 -6.63 -24.60
CA ASP A 93 -13.66 -5.58 -24.65
C ASP A 93 -14.10 -4.98 -23.29
N THR A 94 -13.25 -5.05 -22.26
CA THR A 94 -13.54 -4.80 -20.84
C THR A 94 -12.61 -3.78 -20.19
N GLY A 95 -11.49 -3.39 -20.81
CA GLY A 95 -10.63 -2.29 -20.32
C GLY A 95 -9.12 -2.52 -20.47
N ALA A 96 -8.32 -1.55 -20.02
CA ALA A 96 -6.86 -1.61 -20.12
C ALA A 96 -6.24 -2.20 -18.85
N PHE A 97 -5.91 -3.49 -18.87
CA PHE A 97 -5.13 -4.14 -17.80
C PHE A 97 -3.93 -4.87 -18.39
N ARG A 98 -2.88 -5.05 -17.57
CA ARG A 98 -1.64 -5.73 -17.96
C ARG A 98 -1.67 -7.15 -17.44
N TYR A 99 -1.50 -8.11 -18.33
CA TYR A 99 -1.32 -9.50 -17.95
C TYR A 99 0.08 -9.72 -17.39
N ALA A 100 0.17 -10.63 -16.41
CA ALA A 100 1.42 -11.00 -15.75
C ALA A 100 2.39 -11.66 -16.75
N ASP A 101 1.95 -12.73 -17.41
CA ASP A 101 2.65 -13.45 -18.50
C ASP A 101 1.70 -14.54 -19.08
N ALA A 102 1.91 -14.97 -20.32
CA ALA A 102 1.20 -16.11 -20.92
C ALA A 102 1.53 -17.44 -20.21
N ASP A 103 2.75 -17.58 -19.71
CA ASP A 103 3.20 -18.79 -19.00
C ASP A 103 2.58 -18.95 -17.62
N VAL A 104 2.41 -17.83 -16.90
CA VAL A 104 1.76 -17.79 -15.58
C VAL A 104 0.31 -18.24 -15.66
N ILE A 105 -0.38 -17.91 -16.76
CA ILE A 105 -1.78 -18.26 -17.01
C ILE A 105 -1.93 -19.75 -17.33
N ARG A 106 -1.04 -20.29 -18.17
CA ARG A 106 -1.02 -21.73 -18.47
C ARG A 106 -0.76 -22.55 -17.21
N TRP A 107 0.15 -22.07 -16.35
CA TRP A 107 0.45 -22.67 -15.08
C TRP A 107 -0.67 -22.45 -14.04
N ALA A 108 -1.42 -21.35 -14.08
CA ALA A 108 -2.57 -21.12 -13.20
C ALA A 108 -3.66 -22.20 -13.34
N LYS A 109 -3.83 -22.78 -14.53
CA LYS A 109 -4.78 -23.88 -14.77
C LYS A 109 -4.39 -25.19 -14.06
N THR A 110 -3.09 -25.42 -13.87
CA THR A 110 -2.56 -26.66 -13.27
C THR A 110 -2.11 -26.46 -11.82
N ALA A 111 -1.88 -25.22 -11.41
CA ALA A 111 -1.49 -24.85 -10.07
C ALA A 111 -2.67 -25.01 -9.11
N GLY A 112 -2.58 -25.98 -8.19
CA GLY A 112 -3.51 -26.08 -7.05
C GLY A 112 -3.44 -24.93 -6.04
N ARG A 113 -2.82 -23.78 -6.41
CA ARG A 113 -2.55 -22.60 -5.56
C ARG A 113 -2.95 -21.30 -6.27
N PRO A 114 -3.28 -20.23 -5.53
CA PRO A 114 -3.68 -18.95 -6.12
C PRO A 114 -2.56 -18.32 -6.96
N VAL A 115 -2.91 -17.81 -8.14
CA VAL A 115 -1.97 -17.24 -9.11
C VAL A 115 -2.41 -15.84 -9.54
N VAL A 116 -1.46 -14.90 -9.61
CA VAL A 116 -1.71 -13.55 -10.12
C VAL A 116 -1.71 -13.59 -11.64
N ILE A 117 -2.84 -13.30 -12.27
CA ILE A 117 -2.97 -13.35 -13.73
C ILE A 117 -2.90 -11.98 -14.40
N ALA A 118 -3.21 -10.92 -13.65
CA ALA A 118 -3.18 -9.56 -14.14
C ALA A 118 -2.92 -8.57 -13.01
N HIS A 119 -2.41 -7.40 -13.36
CA HIS A 119 -2.21 -6.29 -12.43
C HIS A 119 -2.53 -4.94 -13.07
N GLY A 120 -3.01 -4.02 -12.25
CA GLY A 120 -3.26 -2.63 -12.62
C GLY A 120 -1.98 -1.78 -12.63
N ARG A 121 -2.18 -0.45 -12.62
CA ARG A 121 -1.09 0.52 -12.48
C ARG A 121 -0.53 0.50 -11.05
N SER A 122 0.77 0.80 -10.92
CA SER A 122 1.39 1.00 -9.61
C SER A 122 0.79 2.24 -8.94
N GLN A 123 0.43 2.13 -7.66
CA GLN A 123 0.02 3.29 -6.86
C GLN A 123 1.12 3.64 -5.86
N GLY A 124 1.54 4.92 -5.90
CA GLY A 124 2.41 5.51 -4.90
C GLY A 124 1.62 5.88 -3.65
N LEU A 125 1.91 5.22 -2.54
CA LEU A 125 1.29 5.43 -1.23
C LEU A 125 2.29 6.11 -0.28
N ILE A 126 1.78 6.84 0.72
CA ILE A 126 2.65 7.62 1.62
C ILE A 126 2.92 6.86 2.93
N ALA A 127 1.88 6.33 3.57
CA ALA A 127 1.98 5.59 4.83
C ALA A 127 2.00 4.06 4.62
N ARG A 128 1.60 3.58 3.44
CA ARG A 128 1.57 2.15 3.09
C ARG A 128 2.61 1.81 2.02
N PRO A 129 3.00 0.53 1.88
CA PRO A 129 3.86 0.11 0.79
C PRO A 129 3.22 0.34 -0.57
N ASN A 130 4.00 0.89 -1.50
CA ASN A 130 3.63 0.95 -2.91
C ASN A 130 3.27 -0.44 -3.43
N GLY A 131 2.29 -0.50 -4.31
CA GLY A 131 1.76 -1.78 -4.77
C GLY A 131 0.81 -1.65 -5.94
N TYR A 132 0.09 -2.74 -6.17
CA TYR A 132 -0.75 -2.95 -7.33
C TYR A 132 -2.06 -3.60 -6.89
N ALA A 133 -3.16 -3.19 -7.52
CA ALA A 133 -4.35 -4.02 -7.53
C ALA A 133 -4.12 -5.17 -8.51
N VAL A 134 -4.35 -6.40 -8.08
CA VAL A 134 -4.07 -7.62 -8.85
C VAL A 134 -5.33 -8.48 -8.97
N ILE A 135 -5.46 -9.18 -10.09
CA ILE A 135 -6.46 -10.25 -10.25
C ILE A 135 -5.78 -11.57 -9.94
N VAL A 136 -6.35 -12.29 -9.00
CA VAL A 136 -5.88 -13.61 -8.55
C VAL A 136 -6.88 -14.65 -9.02
N TYR A 137 -6.39 -15.67 -9.71
CA TYR A 137 -7.11 -16.89 -10.03
C TYR A 137 -6.87 -17.94 -8.96
N ASP A 138 -7.93 -18.53 -8.43
CA ASP A 138 -7.89 -19.60 -7.44
C ASP A 138 -8.97 -20.64 -7.79
N ARG A 139 -8.54 -21.74 -8.40
CA ARG A 139 -9.37 -22.94 -8.69
C ARG A 139 -10.72 -22.61 -9.34
N GLY A 140 -10.71 -21.82 -10.40
CA GLY A 140 -11.92 -21.45 -11.16
C GLY A 140 -12.61 -20.18 -10.69
N THR A 141 -12.16 -19.58 -9.59
CA THR A 141 -12.67 -18.30 -9.10
C THR A 141 -11.66 -17.18 -9.30
N LEU A 142 -12.15 -15.99 -9.64
CA LEU A 142 -11.35 -14.78 -9.72
C LEU A 142 -11.66 -13.84 -8.56
N ARG A 143 -10.62 -13.22 -8.00
CA ARG A 143 -10.78 -12.15 -7.00
C ARG A 143 -9.76 -11.04 -7.23
N VAL A 144 -10.10 -9.83 -6.80
CA VAL A 144 -9.15 -8.71 -6.77
C VAL A 144 -8.53 -8.57 -5.39
N ASP A 145 -7.21 -8.45 -5.36
CA ASP A 145 -6.44 -8.22 -4.13
C ASP A 145 -5.47 -7.04 -4.28
N TRP A 146 -4.92 -6.58 -3.16
CA TRP A 146 -3.84 -5.60 -3.11
C TRP A 146 -2.52 -6.29 -2.82
N MET A 147 -1.53 -6.11 -3.71
CA MET A 147 -0.21 -6.71 -3.56
C MET A 147 0.89 -5.65 -3.52
N PRO A 148 1.72 -5.60 -2.46
CA PRO A 148 2.91 -4.76 -2.42
C PRO A 148 3.85 -5.10 -3.58
N GLY A 149 4.50 -4.09 -4.18
CA GLY A 149 5.39 -4.31 -5.32
C GLY A 149 6.56 -5.25 -5.03
N SER A 150 7.06 -5.25 -3.78
CA SER A 150 8.10 -6.19 -3.33
C SER A 150 7.67 -7.65 -3.36
N ARG A 151 6.36 -7.93 -3.31
CA ARG A 151 5.82 -9.29 -3.45
C ARG A 151 5.50 -9.66 -4.89
N LEU A 152 5.33 -8.67 -5.75
CA LEU A 152 5.02 -8.88 -7.16
C LEU A 152 6.27 -9.26 -7.97
N GLY A 153 7.42 -8.60 -7.75
CA GLY A 153 8.65 -8.82 -8.53
C GLY A 153 9.22 -10.24 -8.43
N PRO A 154 9.51 -10.77 -7.23
CA PRO A 154 10.00 -12.14 -7.08
C PRO A 154 8.96 -13.17 -7.49
N SER A 155 7.66 -12.93 -7.24
CA SER A 155 6.63 -13.91 -7.59
C SER A 155 6.41 -14.02 -9.09
N LEU A 156 6.54 -12.95 -9.86
CA LEU A 156 6.49 -13.02 -11.33
C LEU A 156 7.71 -13.74 -11.90
N ASP A 157 8.92 -13.41 -11.43
CA ASP A 157 10.15 -14.06 -11.88
C ASP A 157 10.26 -15.53 -11.43
N GLU A 158 9.79 -15.86 -10.22
CA GLU A 158 9.74 -17.21 -9.67
C GLU A 158 8.63 -18.04 -10.32
N GLN A 159 7.46 -17.46 -10.60
CA GLN A 159 6.40 -18.13 -11.38
C GLN A 159 6.86 -18.41 -12.81
N ARG A 160 7.60 -17.50 -13.44
CA ARG A 160 8.25 -17.72 -14.74
C ARG A 160 9.23 -18.88 -14.68
N SER A 161 10.10 -18.89 -13.66
CA SER A 161 11.08 -19.97 -13.46
C SER A 161 10.42 -21.34 -13.23
N LEU A 162 9.34 -21.39 -12.45
CA LEU A 162 8.57 -22.61 -12.20
C LEU A 162 7.78 -23.09 -13.43
N ALA A 163 7.25 -22.17 -14.24
CA ALA A 163 6.58 -22.52 -15.49
C ALA A 163 7.56 -23.12 -16.50
N THR A 164 8.76 -22.54 -16.64
CA THR A 164 9.83 -23.09 -17.49
C THR A 164 10.29 -24.47 -17.00
N ALA A 165 10.40 -24.67 -15.68
CA ALA A 165 10.79 -25.97 -15.11
C ALA A 165 9.72 -27.06 -15.34
N GLY A 166 8.43 -26.71 -15.27
CA GLY A 166 7.33 -27.64 -15.57
C GLY A 166 7.32 -28.11 -17.03
N GLN A 167 7.53 -27.22 -17.99
CA GLN A 167 7.62 -27.57 -19.42
C GLN A 167 8.80 -28.51 -19.72
N ALA A 168 9.93 -28.32 -19.07
CA ALA A 168 11.10 -29.18 -19.23
C ALA A 168 10.87 -30.62 -18.71
N ALA A 169 9.97 -30.79 -17.73
CA ALA A 169 9.62 -32.10 -17.17
C ALA A 169 8.65 -32.89 -18.04
N ASP A 170 7.68 -32.23 -18.70
CA ASP A 170 6.70 -32.89 -19.60
C ASP A 170 7.28 -33.27 -20.98
N SER A 171 8.50 -32.83 -21.30
CA SER A 171 9.16 -33.09 -22.60
C SER A 171 10.04 -34.35 -22.61
N ARG A 172 9.96 -35.20 -21.57
CA ARG A 172 10.72 -36.45 -21.42
C ARG A 172 9.79 -37.64 -21.35
#